data_AF-A0A1L9PZ20-F1
#
_entry.id   AF-A0A1L9PZ20-F1
#
_cell.length_a   1.000
_cell.length_b   1.000
_cell.length_c   1.000
_cell.angle_alpha   90.00
_cell.angle_beta   90.00
_cell.angle_gamma   90.00
#
_symmetry.space_group_name_H-M   'P 1'
#
loop_
_entity.id
_entity.type
_entity.pdbx_description
1 polymer ?
#
loop_
_entity_poly.entity_id
_entity_poly.type
_entity_poly.pdbx_seq_one_letter_code
_entity_poly.pdbx_strand_id
1 'polypeptide(L)'
;MPRTEEAEHWFNAVYAAVREIPRGKVTSYGHIALLLGEPKRPRQVGICLKHLPSPESGEYFNGGNVPWQRVVNSKGMISHR
;
A
#
# COMPACT_ATOMS: atom_id res chain seq x y z
N MET A 1 -18.97 1.09 -8.78
CA MET A 1 -19.33 2.04 -7.71
C MET A 1 -18.08 2.82 -7.34
N PRO A 2 -18.15 4.15 -7.23
CA PRO A 2 -17.05 4.94 -6.70
C PRO A 2 -16.74 4.49 -5.26
N ARG A 3 -15.47 4.63 -4.85
CA ARG A 3 -15.09 4.39 -3.45
C ARG A 3 -15.74 5.46 -2.57
N THR A 4 -16.01 5.14 -1.31
CA THR A 4 -16.41 6.16 -0.34
C THR A 4 -15.24 7.11 -0.07
N GLU A 5 -15.51 8.33 0.38
CA GLU A 5 -14.45 9.30 0.73
C GLU A 5 -13.47 8.74 1.77
N GLU A 6 -13.97 8.02 2.77
CA GLU A 6 -13.14 7.33 3.78
C GLU A 6 -12.20 6.31 3.13
N ALA A 7 -12.71 5.53 2.17
CA ALA A 7 -11.90 4.54 1.46
C ALA A 7 -10.85 5.22 0.56
N GLU A 8 -11.19 6.33 -0.10
CA GLU A 8 -10.21 7.09 -0.87
C GLU A 8 -9.10 7.68 0.01
N HIS A 9 -9.47 8.25 1.16
CA HIS A 9 -8.51 8.73 2.14
C HIS A 9 -7.56 7.61 2.61
N TRP A 10 -8.10 6.44 2.96
CA TRP A 10 -7.30 5.29 3.37
C TRP A 10 -6.34 4.82 2.27
N PHE A 11 -6.81 4.73 1.02
CA PHE A 11 -5.96 4.37 -0.12
C PHE A 11 -4.80 5.35 -0.29
N ASN A 12 -5.09 6.65 -0.28
CA ASN A 12 -4.08 7.70 -0.41
C ASN A 12 -3.07 7.68 0.75
N ALA A 13 -3.53 7.47 1.98
CA ALA A 13 -2.67 7.34 3.15
C ALA A 13 -1.72 6.13 3.03
N VAL A 14 -2.23 4.97 2.61
CA VAL A 14 -1.42 3.78 2.35
C VAL A 14 -0.37 4.04 1.28
N TYR A 15 -0.75 4.63 0.15
CA TYR A 15 0.19 4.92 -0.93
C TYR A 15 1.27 5.91 -0.50
N ALA A 16 0.90 6.98 0.21
CA ALA A 16 1.84 7.95 0.75
C ALA A 16 2.88 7.29 1.67
N ALA A 17 2.43 6.49 2.65
CA ALA A 17 3.32 5.78 3.57
C ALA A 17 4.25 4.80 2.85
N VAL A 18 3.76 4.10 1.81
CA VAL A 18 4.58 3.16 1.04
C VAL A 18 5.67 3.85 0.22
N ARG A 19 5.46 5.08 -0.26
CA ARG A 19 6.51 5.86 -0.95
C ARG A 19 7.69 6.21 -0.03
N GLU A 20 7.47 6.29 1.27
CA GLU A 20 8.51 6.65 2.24
C GLU A 20 9.49 5.49 2.51
N ILE A 21 9.17 4.27 2.06
CA ILE A 21 10.05 3.11 2.27
C ILE A 21 11.36 3.33 1.51
N PRO A 22 12.53 3.40 2.18
CA PRO A 22 13.82 3.65 1.52
C PRO A 22 14.20 2.53 0.54
N ARG A 23 15.05 2.88 -0.45
CA ARG A 23 15.59 1.88 -1.38
C ARG A 23 16.43 0.84 -0.61
N GLY A 24 16.26 -0.44 -0.96
CA GLY A 24 16.97 -1.55 -0.30
C GLY A 24 16.41 -1.94 1.06
N LYS A 25 15.31 -1.32 1.50
CA LYS A 25 14.57 -1.68 2.71
C LYS A 25 13.18 -2.19 2.33
N VAL A 26 12.65 -3.03 3.20
CA VAL A 26 11.29 -3.60 3.08
C VAL A 26 10.57 -3.43 4.41
N THR A 27 9.24 -3.47 4.36
CA THR A 27 8.36 -3.42 5.53
C THR A 27 7.23 -4.43 5.36
N SER A 28 6.39 -4.60 6.38
CA SER A 28 5.25 -5.51 6.31
C SER A 28 3.91 -4.76 6.20
N TYR A 29 2.89 -5.44 5.67
CA TYR A 29 1.51 -4.90 5.64
C TYR A 29 1.03 -4.46 7.03
N GLY A 30 1.36 -5.24 8.07
CA GLY A 30 1.01 -4.91 9.45
C GLY A 30 1.74 -3.68 9.97
N HIS A 31 3.00 -3.50 9.59
CA HIS A 31 3.74 -2.31 9.98
C HIS A 31 3.16 -1.04 9.34
N ILE A 32 2.81 -1.06 8.05
CA ILE A 32 2.12 0.08 7.42
C ILE A 32 0.78 0.37 8.11
N ALA A 33 -0.02 -0.66 8.39
CA ALA A 33 -1.30 -0.50 9.08
C ALA A 33 -1.13 0.11 10.49
N LEU A 34 -0.09 -0.30 11.21
CA LEU A 34 0.28 0.27 12.52
C LEU A 34 0.68 1.75 12.41
N LEU A 35 1.53 2.11 11.44
CA LEU A 35 1.97 3.49 11.23
C LEU A 35 0.81 4.44 10.90
N LEU A 36 -0.22 3.94 10.23
CA LEU A 36 -1.43 4.68 9.91
C LEU A 36 -2.49 4.67 11.03
N GLY A 37 -2.16 4.18 12.22
CA GLY A 37 -3.05 4.16 13.39
C GLY A 37 -4.11 3.05 13.36
N GLU A 38 -4.04 2.12 12.41
CA GLU A 38 -5.05 1.08 12.16
C GLU A 38 -4.43 -0.33 12.20
N PRO A 39 -3.83 -0.76 13.33
CA PRO A 39 -3.06 -2.01 13.42
C PRO A 39 -3.87 -3.27 13.11
N LYS A 40 -5.20 -3.19 13.15
CA LYS A 40 -6.13 -4.28 12.84
C LYS A 40 -6.47 -4.39 11.35
N ARG A 41 -5.92 -3.53 10.49
CA ARG A 41 -6.26 -3.47 9.04
C ARG A 41 -5.12 -3.87 8.07
N PRO A 42 -4.21 -4.83 8.35
CA PRO A 42 -3.14 -5.19 7.42
C PRO A 42 -3.63 -5.74 6.07
N ARG A 43 -4.78 -6.45 6.08
CA ARG A 43 -5.39 -6.95 4.84
C ARG A 43 -5.84 -5.80 3.93
N GLN A 44 -6.30 -4.69 4.50
CA GLN A 44 -6.74 -3.54 3.71
C GLN A 44 -5.55 -2.85 3.02
N VAL A 45 -4.38 -2.79 3.65
CA VAL A 45 -3.14 -2.34 2.99
C VAL A 45 -2.86 -3.17 1.74
N GLY A 46 -2.96 -4.51 1.84
CA GLY A 46 -2.81 -5.41 0.70
C GLY A 46 -3.84 -5.17 -0.40
N ILE A 47 -5.10 -4.87 -0.04
CA ILE A 47 -6.16 -4.51 -0.99
C ILE A 47 -5.82 -3.21 -1.72
N CYS A 48 -5.32 -2.19 -1.03
CA CYS A 48 -4.88 -0.94 -1.65
C CYS A 48 -3.79 -1.23 -2.70
N LEU A 49 -2.72 -1.93 -2.32
CA LEU A 49 -1.63 -2.25 -3.25
C LEU A 49 -2.09 -3.15 -4.41
N LYS A 50 -3.08 -4.04 -4.20
CA LYS A 50 -3.67 -4.85 -5.27
C LYS A 50 -4.38 -4.01 -6.33
N HIS A 51 -4.97 -2.88 -5.92
CA HIS A 51 -5.72 -1.96 -6.78
C HIS A 51 -4.92 -0.72 -7.16
N LEU A 52 -3.59 -0.76 -6.97
CA LEU A 52 -2.72 0.31 -7.42
C LEU A 52 -2.83 0.44 -8.96
N PRO A 53 -3.11 1.64 -9.49
CA PRO A 53 -3.23 1.87 -10.92
C PRO A 53 -1.95 1.53 -11.68
N SER A 54 -2.08 1.26 -12.98
CA SER A 54 -0.91 1.06 -13.83
C SER A 54 -0.12 2.37 -14.00
N PRO A 55 1.19 2.31 -14.29
CA PRO A 55 2.00 3.52 -14.50
C PRO A 55 1.45 4.45 -15.59
N GLU A 56 0.71 3.92 -16.55
CA GLU A 56 0.15 4.64 -17.70
C GLU A 56 -1.19 5.32 -17.40
N SER A 57 -1.79 5.13 -16.22
CA SER A 57 -3.14 5.64 -15.93
C SER A 57 -3.24 7.16 -15.77
N GLY A 58 -2.10 7.84 -15.57
CA GLY A 58 -2.04 9.27 -15.28
C GLY A 58 -2.47 9.64 -13.85
N GLU A 59 -2.80 8.67 -13.00
CA GLU A 59 -3.14 8.92 -11.60
C GLU A 59 -1.91 9.32 -10.78
N TYR A 60 -2.11 10.20 -9.79
CA TYR A 60 -1.02 10.71 -8.94
C TYR A 60 -0.27 9.58 -8.22
N PHE A 61 -0.98 8.58 -7.72
CA PHE A 61 -0.39 7.35 -7.19
C PHE A 61 -0.59 6.21 -8.18
N ASN A 62 0.49 5.54 -8.56
CA ASN A 62 0.47 4.45 -9.52
C ASN A 62 1.65 3.48 -9.34
N GLY A 63 1.64 2.39 -10.11
CA GLY A 63 2.67 1.35 -10.09
C GLY A 63 4.10 1.83 -10.42
N GLY A 64 4.25 3.02 -11.01
CA GLY A 64 5.54 3.61 -11.35
C GLY A 64 6.16 4.42 -10.20
N ASN A 65 5.35 4.94 -9.26
CA ASN A 65 5.83 5.82 -8.20
C ASN A 65 5.55 5.33 -6.77
N VAL A 66 4.69 4.33 -6.59
CA VAL A 66 4.49 3.66 -5.30
C VAL A 66 5.28 2.34 -5.30
N PRO A 67 6.31 2.17 -4.45
CA PRO A 67 7.17 0.99 -4.44
C PRO A 67 6.51 -0.21 -3.73
N TRP A 68 5.38 -0.68 -4.27
CA TRP A 68 4.54 -1.74 -3.70
C TRP A 68 5.29 -3.05 -3.44
N GLN A 69 6.32 -3.35 -4.24
CA GLN A 69 7.18 -4.53 -4.09
C GLN A 69 8.02 -4.52 -2.80
N ARG A 70 8.08 -3.40 -2.07
CA ARG A 70 8.79 -3.29 -0.78
C ARG A 70 7.92 -3.65 0.44
N VAL A 71 6.66 -4.05 0.21
CA VAL A 71 5.74 -4.48 1.26
C VAL A 71 5.55 -6.00 1.18
N VAL A 72 5.99 -6.71 2.21
CA VAL A 72 5.99 -8.18 2.29
C VAL A 72 5.08 -8.69 3.41
N ASN A 73 4.82 -9.99 3.45
CA ASN A 73 4.04 -10.58 4.55
C ASN A 73 4.85 -10.62 5.87
N SER A 74 4.17 -10.93 6.98
CA SER A 74 4.80 -10.99 8.31
C SER A 74 5.85 -12.10 8.46
N LYS A 75 5.91 -13.05 7.54
CA LYS A 75 6.95 -14.08 7.46
C LYS A 75 8.16 -13.65 6.63
N GLY A 76 8.18 -12.40 6.14
CA GLY A 76 9.26 -11.88 5.30
C GLY A 76 9.25 -12.40 3.86
N MET A 77 8.14 -12.98 3.41
CA MET A 77 8.01 -13.56 2.07
C MET A 77 7.09 -12.72 1.18
N ILE A 78 7.26 -12.88 -0.14
CA ILE A 78 6.33 -12.33 -1.13
C ILE A 78 4.99 -13.07 -1.00
N SER A 79 3.90 -12.34 -0.85
CA SER A 79 2.56 -12.94 -0.83
C SER A 79 2.19 -13.46 -2.21
N HIS A 80 1.65 -14.68 -2.28
CA HIS A 80 1.01 -15.19 -3.49
C HIS A 80 -0.19 -14.30 -3.85
N ARG A 81 -0.31 -13.95 -5.13
CA ARG A 81 -1.33 -13.05 -5.66
C ARG A 81 -2.37 -13.81 -6.46
#